data_AF-A0A7G7UIQ6-F1
#
_entry.id   AF-A0A7G7UIQ6-F1
#
_cell.length_a   1.000
_cell.length_b   1.000
_cell.length_c   1.000
_cell.angle_alpha   90.00
_cell.angle_beta   90.00
_cell.angle_gamma   90.00
#
_symmetry.space_group_name_H-M   'P 1'
#
loop_
_entity.id
_entity.type
_entity.pdbx_description
1 polymer ?
#
loop_
_entity_poly.entity_id
_entity_poly.type
_entity_poly.pdbx_seq_one_letter_code
_entity_poly.pdbx_strand_id
1 'polypeptide(L)' 'MKEIDLVIDTEEIAEFFYRELARRGYIPSEDELFEIADITFDYLIEKCMIDEELDEDC' A
#
# COMPACT_ATOMS: atom_id res chain seq x y z
N MET A 1 -14.15 18.17 -10.15
CA MET A 1 -13.16 18.05 -9.07
C MET A 1 -11.95 17.40 -9.72
N LYS A 2 -10.71 17.84 -9.48
CA LYS A 2 -9.55 17.19 -10.12
C LYS A 2 -9.35 15.85 -9.43
N GLU A 3 -9.87 14.79 -10.03
CA GLU A 3 -9.46 13.42 -9.73
C GLU A 3 -7.96 13.36 -10.04
N ILE A 4 -7.16 13.11 -9.01
CA ILE A 4 -5.75 12.75 -9.17
C ILE A 4 -5.81 11.23 -9.26
N ASP A 5 -5.63 10.69 -10.46
CA ASP A 5 -5.44 9.26 -10.67
C ASP A 5 -4.14 8.85 -9.96
N LEU A 6 -4.28 8.40 -8.72
CA LEU A 6 -3.18 7.94 -7.88
C LEU A 6 -3.09 6.43 -8.02
N VAL A 7 -2.15 5.97 -8.83
CA VAL A 7 -1.80 4.54 -8.93
C VAL A 7 -0.90 4.22 -7.73
N ILE A 8 -1.36 3.34 -6.85
CA ILE A 8 -0.61 2.92 -5.66
C ILE A 8 -0.15 1.47 -5.86
N ASP A 9 1.15 1.23 -5.70
CA ASP A 9 1.74 -0.11 -5.68
C ASP A 9 2.02 -0.56 -4.24
N THR A 10 1.84 -1.84 -3.98
CA THR A 10 2.26 -2.54 -2.76
C THR A 10 3.73 -2.32 -2.41
N GLU A 11 4.63 -2.22 -3.40
CA GLU A 11 6.05 -1.90 -3.16
C GLU A 11 6.25 -0.49 -2.60
N GLU A 12 5.48 0.50 -3.09
CA GLU A 12 5.55 1.88 -2.61
C GLU A 12 5.03 1.97 -1.16
N ILE A 13 3.96 1.25 -0.86
CA ILE A 13 3.41 1.15 0.50
C ILE A 13 4.46 0.54 1.44
N ALA A 14 5.10 -0.56 1.06
CA ALA A 14 6.15 -1.22 1.85
C ALA A 14 7.33 -0.27 2.13
N GLU A 15 7.81 0.46 1.12
CA GLU A 15 8.91 1.43 1.31
C GLU A 15 8.52 2.56 2.27
N PHE A 16 7.29 3.07 2.16
CA PHE A 16 6.77 4.10 3.06
C PHE A 16 6.80 3.62 4.52
N PHE A 17 6.28 2.42 4.78
CA PHE A 17 6.26 1.86 6.12
C PHE A 17 7.66 1.55 6.63
N TYR A 18 8.56 1.06 5.79
CA TYR A 18 9.97 0.85 6.17
C TYR A 18 10.59 2.17 6.66
N ARG A 19 10.45 3.25 5.90
CA ARG A 19 11.03 4.56 6.26
C ARG A 19 10.44 5.11 7.55
N GLU A 20 9.13 5.01 7.75
CA GLU A 20 8.46 5.49 8.95
C GLU A 20 8.78 4.63 10.19
N LEU A 21 8.84 3.31 10.04
CA LEU A 21 9.23 2.38 11.11
C LEU A 21 10.70 2.56 11.48
N ALA A 22 11.59 2.67 10.50
CA ALA A 22 13.02 2.92 10.71
C ALA A 22 13.27 4.24 11.44
N ARG A 23 12.54 5.31 11.09
CA ARG A 23 12.60 6.60 11.79
C ARG A 23 12.18 6.51 13.26
N ARG A 24 11.29 5.57 13.59
CA ARG A 24 10.82 5.31 14.96
C ARG A 24 11.68 4.30 15.71
N GLY A 25 12.73 3.79 15.08
CA GLY A 25 13.70 2.85 15.67
C GLY A 25 13.32 1.37 15.51
N TYR A 26 12.32 1.05 14.69
CA TYR A 26 11.96 -0.32 14.34
C TYR A 26 12.69 -0.75 13.07
N ILE A 27 13.16 -2.00 13.02
CA ILE A 27 13.73 -2.60 11.80
C ILE A 27 12.84 -3.78 11.45
N PRO A 28 11.74 -3.54 10.69
CA PRO A 28 10.89 -4.61 10.23
C PRO A 28 11.65 -5.48 9.21
N SER A 29 11.32 -6.76 9.17
CA SER A 29 11.77 -7.66 8.10
C SER A 29 11.04 -7.36 6.80
N GLU A 30 11.60 -7.85 5.69
CA GLU A 30 11.01 -7.70 4.36
C GLU A 30 9.61 -8.35 4.30
N ASP A 31 9.47 -9.56 4.84
CA ASP A 31 8.17 -10.26 4.93
C ASP A 31 7.13 -9.44 5.71
N GLU A 32 7.51 -8.85 6.86
CA GLU A 32 6.59 -8.01 7.64
C GLU A 32 6.15 -6.75 6.89
N LEU A 33 7.03 -6.15 6.09
CA LEU A 33 6.69 -4.99 5.27
C LEU A 33 5.72 -5.36 4.16
N PHE A 34 5.91 -6.50 3.51
CA PHE A 34 5.00 -7.00 2.49
C PHE A 34 3.62 -7.29 3.07
N GLU A 35 3.53 -7.97 4.21
CA GLU A 35 2.26 -8.23 4.89
C GLU A 35 1.55 -6.92 5.31
N ILE A 36 2.30 -5.93 5.80
CA ILE A 36 1.73 -4.62 6.14
C ILE A 36 1.21 -3.92 4.88
N ALA A 37 1.93 -4.01 3.76
CA ALA A 37 1.52 -3.40 2.51
C ALA A 37 0.23 -4.04 1.98
N ASP A 38 0.15 -5.37 1.98
CA ASP A 38 -1.01 -6.15 1.55
C ASP A 38 -2.26 -5.81 2.40
N ILE A 39 -2.14 -5.87 3.73
CA ILE A 39 -3.23 -5.49 4.65
C ILE A 39 -3.66 -4.03 4.45
N THR A 40 -2.71 -3.12 4.17
CA THR A 40 -3.03 -1.71 3.95
C THR A 40 -3.76 -1.53 2.62
N PHE A 41 -3.37 -2.24 1.58
CA PHE A 41 -4.03 -2.22 0.28
C PHE A 41 -5.48 -2.69 0.40
N ASP A 42 -5.70 -3.84 1.03
CA ASP A 42 -7.04 -4.37 1.35
C ASP A 42 -7.88 -3.37 2.15
N TYR A 43 -7.27 -2.73 3.15
CA TYR A 43 -7.95 -1.72 3.96
C TYR A 43 -8.38 -0.49 3.12
N LEU A 44 -7.54 -0.06 2.18
CA LEU A 44 -7.86 1.08 1.30
C LEU A 44 -9.00 0.73 0.32
N ILE A 45 -9.05 -0.51 -0.17
CA ILE A 45 -10.17 -1.03 -0.96
C ILE A 45 -11.45 -1.02 -0.11
N GLU A 46 -11.40 -1.55 1.12
CA GLU A 46 -12.56 -1.61 2.01
C GLU A 46 -13.11 -0.21 2.35
N LYS A 47 -12.24 0.80 2.40
CA LYS A 47 -12.64 2.20 2.61
C LYS A 47 -13.12 2.91 1.35
N CYS A 48 -13.18 2.22 0.20
CA CYS A 48 -13.48 2.79 -1.11
C CYS A 48 -12.58 4.00 -1.42
N MET A 49 -11.32 3.95 -0.97
CA MET A 49 -10.33 4.99 -1.23
C MET A 49 -9.56 4.73 -2.53
N ILE A 50 -9.43 3.47 -2.91
CA ILE A 50 -8.88 2.99 -4.17
C ILE A 50 -9.84 1.95 -4.75
N ASP A 51 -9.91 1.87 -6.07
CA ASP A 51 -10.51 0.73 -6.79
C ASP A 51 -9.35 -0.13 -7.28
N GLU A 52 -9.46 -1.44 -7.09
CA GLU A 52 -8.56 -2.37 -7.75
C GLU A 52 -8.93 -2.34 -9.24
N GLU A 53 -8.05 -1.79 -10.10
CA GLU A 53 -8.17 -2.02 -11.54
C GLU A 53 -7.87 -3.52 -11.78
N LEU A 54 -8.86 -4.37 -11.49
CA LEU A 54 -8.94 -5.69 -12.06
C LEU A 54 -9.03 -5.45 -13.57
N ASP A 55 -8.00 -5.79 -14.33
CA ASP A 55 -8.08 -5.84 -15.80
C ASP A 55 -9.35 -6.63 -16.16
N GLU A 56 -10.46 -5.94 -16.49
CA GLU A 56 -11.76 -6.54 -16.84
C GLU A 56 -11.73 -7.23 -18.22
N ASP A 57 -10.56 -7.64 -18.69
CA ASP A 57 -10.31 -8.30 -19.97
C ASP A 57 -9.51 -9.61 -19.75
N CYS A 58 -10.16 -10.61 -19.12
CA CYS A 58 -9.75 -12.02 -19.17
C CYS A 58 -10.79 -12.87 -19.93
#